data_AF-A0A7C3KYH7-F1
#
_entry.id   AF-A0A7C3KYH7-F1
#
_cell.length_a   1.000
_cell.length_b   1.000
_cell.length_c   1.000
_cell.angle_alpha   90.00
_cell.angle_beta   90.00
_cell.angle_gamma   90.00
#
_symmetry.space_group_name_H-M   'P 1'
#
loop_
_entity.id
_entity.type
_entity.pdbx_description
1 polymer ?
#
loop_
_entity_poly.entity_id
_entity_poly.type
_entity_poly.pdbx_seq_one_letter_code
_entity_poly.pdbx_strand_id
1 'polypeptide(L)'
;MKLCDKCYALLEEDALFCTECGASVTEGVEGSDAIVYPDIARANLARMRGNEPEAERICLAILKRYPNNVSAHILLGDIYWDS
;
A
#
# COMPACT_ATOMS: atom_id res chain seq x y z
N MET A 1 -2.86 23.36 -4.50
CA MET A 1 -3.31 22.14 -3.76
C MET A 1 -2.67 20.89 -4.36
N LYS A 2 -1.83 20.18 -3.59
CA LYS A 2 -1.15 18.94 -3.99
C LYS A 2 -1.61 17.78 -3.09
N LEU A 3 -1.58 16.55 -3.57
CA LEU A 3 -1.79 15.35 -2.75
C LEU A 3 -0.45 14.70 -2.40
N CYS A 4 -0.35 14.09 -1.22
CA CYS A 4 0.78 13.25 -0.88
C CYS A 4 0.76 11.98 -1.74
N ASP A 5 1.84 11.71 -2.46
CA ASP A 5 1.90 10.52 -3.32
C ASP A 5 1.89 9.21 -2.53
N LYS A 6 2.21 9.23 -1.22
CA LYS A 6 2.25 8.02 -0.36
C LYS A 6 0.93 7.69 0.33
N CYS A 7 0.23 8.69 0.88
CA CYS A 7 -1.00 8.49 1.66
C CYS A 7 -2.21 9.28 1.17
N TYR A 8 -2.05 10.10 0.13
CA TYR A 8 -3.08 10.94 -0.45
C TYR A 8 -3.68 12.00 0.47
N ALA A 9 -3.01 12.34 1.57
CA ALA A 9 -3.35 13.52 2.37
C ALA A 9 -3.20 14.80 1.54
N LEU A 10 -4.04 15.79 1.83
CA LEU A 10 -3.91 17.12 1.24
C LEU A 10 -2.63 17.78 1.74
N LEU A 11 -1.87 18.38 0.83
CA LEU A 11 -0.65 19.11 1.15
C LEU A 11 -0.81 20.60 0.80
N GLU A 12 -0.23 21.43 1.66
CA GLU A 12 0.05 22.84 1.37
C GLU A 12 1.00 22.95 0.17
N GLU A 13 0.97 24.07 -0.54
CA GLU A 13 1.72 24.26 -1.78
C GLU A 13 3.25 24.24 -1.60
N ASP A 14 3.73 24.60 -0.41
CA ASP A 14 5.15 24.64 -0.04
C ASP A 14 5.56 23.51 0.91
N ALA A 15 4.70 22.51 1.13
CA ALA A 15 4.99 21.39 2.01
C ALA A 15 6.20 20.58 1.50
N LEU A 16 7.25 20.49 2.33
CA LEU A 16 8.44 19.67 2.04
C LEU A 16 8.26 18.21 2.46
N PHE A 17 7.39 17.95 3.44
CA PHE A 17 7.02 16.63 3.91
C PHE A 17 5.53 16.57 4.23
N CYS A 18 4.95 15.37 4.20
CA CYS A 18 3.56 15.13 4.57
C CYS A 18 3.42 15.07 6.10
N THR A 19 2.52 15.88 6.67
CA THR A 19 2.23 15.91 8.11
C THR A 19 1.47 14.67 8.60
N GLU A 20 0.77 13.96 7.70
CA GLU A 20 0.00 12.76 8.05
C GLU A 20 0.85 11.48 8.06
N CYS A 21 1.79 11.34 7.11
CA CYS A 21 2.57 10.10 6.96
C CYS A 21 4.10 10.26 7.01
N GLY A 22 4.61 11.49 7.13
CA GLY A 22 6.03 11.81 7.21
C GLY A 22 6.82 11.65 5.91
N ALA A 23 6.17 11.37 4.78
CA ALA A 23 6.86 11.23 3.49
C ALA A 23 7.43 12.56 2.99
N SER A 24 8.63 12.53 2.40
CA SER A 24 9.13 13.66 1.62
C SER A 24 8.24 13.92 0.41
N VAL A 25 8.03 15.20 0.08
CA VAL A 25 7.19 15.66 -1.05
C VAL A 25 8.05 15.97 -2.28
N THR A 26 9.37 16.05 -2.12
CA THR A 26 10.33 16.46 -3.15
C THR A 26 10.95 15.30 -3.93
N GLU A 27 10.88 14.08 -3.41
CA GLU A 27 11.42 12.89 -4.07
C GLU A 27 10.32 12.14 -4.81
N GLY A 28 10.54 11.86 -6.10
CA GLY A 28 9.69 10.95 -6.85
C GLY A 28 9.70 9.59 -6.16
N VAL A 29 8.54 9.16 -5.66
CA VAL A 29 8.42 7.86 -5.02
C VAL A 29 8.61 6.77 -6.06
N GLU A 30 9.65 5.95 -5.91
CA GLU A 30 9.74 4.66 -6.61
C GLU A 30 8.44 3.88 -6.38
N GLY A 31 7.91 3.25 -7.44
CA GLY A 31 6.64 2.52 -7.38
C GLY A 31 6.65 1.53 -6.23
N SER A 32 5.71 1.67 -5.29
CA SER A 32 5.70 0.87 -4.06
C SER A 32 5.67 -0.63 -4.34
N ASP A 33 5.07 -1.04 -5.46
CA ASP A 33 5.04 -2.42 -5.93
C ASP A 33 6.44 -3.05 -6.09
N ALA A 34 7.43 -2.31 -6.60
CA ALA A 34 8.79 -2.85 -6.74
C ALA A 34 9.42 -3.17 -5.37
N ILE A 35 9.10 -2.37 -4.35
CA ILE A 35 9.61 -2.53 -2.99
C ILE A 35 8.93 -3.71 -2.28
N VAL A 36 7.61 -3.87 -2.47
CA VAL A 36 6.81 -4.87 -1.75
C VAL A 36 6.47 -6.11 -2.58
N TYR A 37 7.01 -6.25 -3.79
CA TYR A 37 6.69 -7.36 -4.70
C TYR A 37 6.80 -8.76 -4.03
N PRO A 38 7.84 -9.07 -3.24
CA PRO A 38 7.93 -10.37 -2.56
C PRO A 38 6.80 -10.60 -1.54
N ASP A 39 6.34 -9.53 -0.88
CA ASP A 39 5.24 -9.59 0.09
C ASP A 39 3.89 -9.79 -0.61
N ILE A 40 3.66 -9.08 -1.72
CA ILE A 40 2.46 -9.28 -2.58
C ILE A 40 2.41 -10.71 -3.10
N ALA A 41 3.53 -11.24 -3.61
CA ALA A 41 3.61 -12.61 -4.10
C ALA A 41 3.31 -13.64 -2.99
N ARG A 42 3.82 -13.41 -1.77
CA ARG A 42 3.55 -14.25 -0.60
C ARG A 42 2.07 -14.20 -0.19
N ALA A 43 1.46 -13.01 -0.16
CA ALA A 43 0.04 -12.85 0.15
C ALA A 43 -0.84 -13.58 -0.88
N ASN A 44 -0.54 -13.42 -2.17
CA ASN A 44 -1.26 -14.12 -3.23
C ASN A 44 -1.17 -15.64 -3.10
N LEU A 45 0.02 -16.18 -2.79
CA LEU A 45 0.19 -17.61 -2.53
C LEU A 45 -0.60 -18.08 -1.30
N ALA A 46 -0.66 -17.28 -0.23
CA ALA A 46 -1.44 -17.61 0.96
C ALA A 46 -2.95 -17.68 0.64
N ARG A 47 -3.47 -16.71 -0.13
CA ARG A 47 -4.86 -16.72 -0.63
C ARG A 47 -5.15 -17.97 -1.44
N MET A 48 -4.31 -18.29 -2.43
CA MET A 48 -4.48 -19.50 -3.27
C MET A 48 -4.46 -20.82 -2.49
N ARG A 49 -3.91 -20.83 -1.27
CA ARG A 49 -3.89 -21.99 -0.36
C ARG A 49 -5.07 -22.01 0.62
N GLY A 50 -6.01 -21.07 0.53
CA GLY A 50 -7.12 -20.91 1.48
C GLY A 50 -6.68 -20.38 2.84
N ASN A 51 -5.45 -19.87 2.98
CA ASN A 51 -4.98 -19.23 4.21
C ASN A 51 -5.26 -17.72 4.14
N GLU A 52 -6.55 -17.38 4.11
CA GLU A 52 -7.05 -16.01 4.02
C GLU A 52 -6.54 -15.10 5.16
N PRO A 53 -6.51 -15.53 6.45
CA PRO A 53 -6.05 -14.66 7.53
C PRO A 53 -4.59 -14.20 7.37
N GLU A 54 -3.72 -15.08 6.86
CA GLU A 54 -2.33 -14.71 6.59
C GLU A 54 -2.21 -13.78 5.37
N ALA A 55 -3.00 -14.03 4.33
CA ALA A 55 -3.03 -13.19 3.14
C ALA A 55 -3.48 -11.76 3.48
N GLU A 56 -4.57 -11.63 4.23
CA GLU A 56 -5.11 -10.36 4.72
C GLU A 56 -4.08 -9.61 5.56
N ARG A 57 -3.46 -10.30 6.53
CA ARG A 57 -2.45 -9.71 7.42
C ARG A 57 -1.27 -9.11 6.65
N ILE A 58 -0.81 -9.79 5.59
CA ILE A 58 0.28 -9.29 4.75
C ILE A 58 -0.17 -8.04 3.96
N CYS A 59 -1.35 -8.08 3.33
CA CYS A 59 -1.89 -6.93 2.60
C CYS A 59 -2.05 -5.70 3.50
N LEU A 60 -2.61 -5.87 4.70
CA LEU A 60 -2.76 -4.77 5.67
C LEU A 60 -1.41 -4.21 6.13
N ALA A 61 -0.39 -5.06 6.29
CA ALA A 61 0.96 -4.59 6.63
C ALA A 61 1.58 -3.74 5.50
N ILE A 62 1.36 -4.12 4.24
CA ILE A 62 1.78 -3.33 3.07
C ILE A 62 1.05 -1.99 3.07
N LEU A 63 -0.28 -1.99 3.20
CA LEU A 63 -1.10 -0.77 3.17
C LEU A 63 -0.79 0.18 4.33
N LYS A 64 -0.41 -0.33 5.50
CA LYS A 64 0.05 0.52 6.61
C LYS A 64 1.33 1.29 6.25
N ARG A 65 2.23 0.70 5.44
CA ARG A 65 3.48 1.32 5.01
C ARG A 65 3.31 2.15 3.73
N TYR A 66 2.46 1.69 2.82
CA TYR A 66 2.16 2.26 1.51
C TYR A 66 0.64 2.28 1.29
N PRO A 67 -0.09 3.24 1.89
CA PRO A 67 -1.55 3.32 1.76
C PRO A 67 -2.05 3.45 0.31
N ASN A 68 -1.19 3.97 -0.57
CA ASN A 68 -1.41 4.13 -2.00
C ASN A 68 -1.19 2.86 -2.85
N ASN A 69 -0.82 1.73 -2.26
CA ASN A 69 -0.42 0.55 -3.03
C ASN A 69 -1.63 -0.13 -3.69
N VAL A 70 -1.73 0.01 -5.01
CA VAL A 70 -2.87 -0.49 -5.81
C VAL A 70 -2.94 -2.02 -5.77
N SER A 71 -1.80 -2.71 -5.88
CA SER A 71 -1.73 -4.17 -5.91
C SER A 71 -2.24 -4.81 -4.61
N ALA A 72 -1.92 -4.23 -3.45
CA ALA A 72 -2.40 -4.68 -2.16
C ALA A 72 -3.91 -4.45 -1.99
N HIS A 73 -4.46 -3.32 -2.48
CA HIS A 73 -5.90 -3.08 -2.47
C HIS A 73 -6.67 -4.08 -3.34
N ILE A 74 -6.18 -4.36 -4.56
CA ILE A 74 -6.79 -5.36 -5.45
C ILE A 74 -6.80 -6.73 -4.76
N LEU A 75 -5.64 -7.16 -4.25
CA LEU A 75 -5.52 -8.47 -3.61
C LEU A 75 -6.40 -8.61 -2.37
N LEU A 76 -6.53 -7.54 -1.58
CA LEU A 76 -7.41 -7.53 -0.41
C LEU A 76 -8.90 -7.62 -0.82
N GLY A 77 -9.28 -6.97 -1.93
CA GLY A 77 -10.61 -7.12 -2.53
C GLY A 77 -10.90 -8.56 -2.96
N ASP A 78 -9.96 -9.21 -3.64
CA ASP A 78 -10.08 -10.62 -4.02
C ASP A 78 -10.27 -11.52 -2.79
N ILE A 79 -9.47 -11.31 -1.73
CA ILE A 79 -9.56 -12.09 -0.49
C ILE A 79 -10.96 -11.97 0.12
N TYR A 80 -11.49 -10.76 0.28
CA TYR A 80 -12.80 -10.57 0.91
C TYR A 80 -13.98 -10.94 0.00
N TRP A 81 -13.78 -11.02 -1.31
CA TRP A 81 -14.82 -11.51 -2.23
C TRP A 81 -14.95 -13.04 -2.19
N ASP A 82 -13.84 -13.75 -1.98
CA ASP A 82 -13.80 -15.21 -1.97
C ASP A 82 -14.31 -15.83 -0.65
N SER A 83 -14.39 -15.05 0.46
CA SER A 83 -14.80 -15.47 1.81
C SER A 83 -16.31 -15.70 2.00
#